data_AF-W6KK31-F1
#
_entry.id   AF-W6KK31-F1
#
_cell.length_a   1.000
_cell.length_b   1.000
_cell.length_c   1.000
_cell.angle_alpha   90.00
_cell.angle_beta   90.00
_cell.angle_gamma   90.00
#
_symmetry.space_group_name_H-M   'P 1'
#
loop_
_entity.id
_entity.type
_entity.pdbx_description
1 polymer ?
#
loop_
_entity_poly.entity_id
_entity_poly.type
_entity_poly.pdbx_seq_one_letter_code
_entity_poly.pdbx_strand_id
1 'polypeptide(L)'
;MDEEIRFLNNCLSSARQVHTLVSASFAGTEGGGHSILLDEPVQNYLKYLYSKYANHTALQSKLHSGRSLYYLQCLSDPNSRKDFLQIASNPSFINTD
;
A
#
# COMPACT_ATOMS: atom_id res chain seq x y z
N MET A 1 -16.52 -5.57 1.86
CA MET A 1 -16.42 -4.16 1.43
C MET A 1 -15.86 -3.30 2.56
N ASP A 2 -16.34 -3.45 3.80
CA ASP A 2 -15.84 -2.67 4.93
C ASP A 2 -14.36 -2.94 5.26
N GLU A 3 -13.89 -4.18 5.12
CA GLU A 3 -12.48 -4.53 5.38
C GLU A 3 -11.51 -3.91 4.38
N GLU A 4 -11.90 -3.84 3.10
CA GLU A 4 -11.10 -3.25 2.02
C GLU A 4 -10.95 -1.73 2.23
N ILE A 5 -12.07 -1.05 2.53
CA ILE A 5 -12.08 0.39 2.81
C ILE A 5 -11.28 0.68 4.08
N ARG A 6 -11.46 -0.12 5.13
CA ARG A 6 -10.68 0.01 6.36
C ARG A 6 -9.19 -0.15 6.10
N PHE A 7 -8.77 -1.12 5.29
CA PHE A 7 -7.37 -1.26 4.90
C PHE A 7 -6.87 -0.01 4.17
N LEU A 8 -7.59 0.47 3.15
CA LEU A 8 -7.18 1.65 2.38
C LEU A 8 -7.09 2.92 3.23
N ASN A 9 -8.01 3.10 4.18
CA ASN A 9 -8.06 4.27 5.04
C ASN A 9 -7.10 4.19 6.24
N ASN A 10 -6.77 3.00 6.74
CA ASN A 10 -5.91 2.84 7.92
C ASN A 10 -4.46 2.55 7.58
N CYS A 11 -4.19 2.01 6.39
CA CYS A 11 -2.84 1.61 5.99
C CYS A 11 -2.29 2.47 4.87
N LEU A 12 -3.15 3.07 4.04
CA LEU A 12 -2.74 3.82 2.85
C LEU A 12 -3.21 5.28 2.85
N SER A 13 -3.74 5.84 3.94
CA SER A 13 -4.23 7.23 3.90
C SER A 13 -3.12 8.29 3.95
N SER A 14 -1.93 7.92 4.45
CA SER A 14 -0.78 8.81 4.63
C SER A 14 0.55 8.06 4.50
N ALA A 15 1.62 8.79 4.20
CA ALA A 15 2.98 8.27 4.11
C ALA A 15 3.41 7.56 5.40
N ARG A 16 2.99 8.08 6.57
CA ARG A 16 3.24 7.44 7.86
C ARG A 16 2.63 6.05 7.96
N GLN A 17 1.36 5.89 7.60
CA GLN A 17 0.69 4.59 7.66
C GLN A 17 1.30 3.60 6.68
N VAL A 18 1.64 4.06 5.48
CA VAL A 18 2.33 3.26 4.47
C VAL A 18 3.69 2.81 4.98
N HIS A 19 4.48 3.71 5.58
CA HIS A 19 5.75 3.35 6.20
C HIS A 19 5.58 2.26 7.26
N THR A 20 4.57 2.37 8.12
CA THR A 20 4.28 1.33 9.13
C THR A 20 3.91 -0.01 8.50
N LEU A 21 3.02 -0.01 7.49
CA LEU A 21 2.63 -1.22 6.76
C LEU A 21 3.85 -1.89 6.10
N VAL A 22 4.64 -1.09 5.37
CA VAL A 22 5.81 -1.57 4.64
C VAL A 22 6.87 -2.10 5.61
N SER A 23 7.18 -1.38 6.68
CA SER A 23 8.14 -1.83 7.70
C SER A 23 7.70 -3.14 8.36
N ALA A 24 6.41 -3.25 8.72
CA ALA A 24 5.86 -4.47 9.30
C ALA A 24 5.90 -5.65 8.32
N SER A 25 5.76 -5.39 7.01
CA SER A 25 5.81 -6.43 5.98
C SER A 25 7.15 -7.14 5.86
N PHE A 26 8.24 -6.50 6.31
CA PHE A 26 9.59 -7.08 6.35
C PHE A 26 9.89 -7.80 7.67
N ALA A 27 9.14 -7.52 8.75
CA ALA A 27 9.46 -7.99 10.10
C ALA A 27 9.19 -9.49 10.33
N GLY A 28 8.45 -10.15 9.44
CA GLY A 28 8.06 -11.56 9.57
C GLY A 28 8.99 -12.56 8.86
N THR A 29 10.03 -12.11 8.16
CA THR A 29 10.93 -13.00 7.42
C THR A 29 12.26 -13.15 8.16
N GLU A 30 12.51 -14.35 8.68
CA GLU A 30 13.81 -14.75 9.22
C GLU A 30 14.86 -14.63 8.11
N GLY A 31 15.58 -13.49 8.07
CA GLY A 31 16.51 -13.16 6.99
C GLY A 31 16.39 -11.74 6.42
N GLY A 32 15.43 -10.92 6.87
CA GLY A 32 15.47 -9.45 6.74
C GLY A 32 15.43 -8.87 5.32
N GLY A 33 15.03 -9.65 4.32
CA GLY A 33 15.08 -9.23 2.91
C GLY A 33 13.78 -9.37 2.11
N HIS A 34 12.81 -10.15 2.59
CA HIS A 34 11.59 -10.44 1.84
C HIS A 34 10.38 -9.80 2.49
N SER A 35 9.63 -9.01 1.72
CA SER A 35 8.38 -8.40 2.14
C SER A 35 7.20 -9.24 1.68
N ILE A 36 6.26 -9.53 2.59
CA ILE A 36 4.99 -10.19 2.23
C ILE A 36 4.19 -9.39 1.18
N LEU A 37 4.43 -8.08 1.05
CA LEU A 37 3.78 -7.27 0.05
C LEU A 37 4.24 -7.65 -1.36
N LEU A 38 5.37 -8.34 -1.53
CA LEU A 38 5.83 -8.84 -2.82
C LEU A 38 5.25 -10.21 -3.18
N ASP A 39 4.59 -10.89 -2.25
CA ASP A 39 4.01 -12.20 -2.49
C ASP A 39 2.91 -12.11 -3.54
N GLU A 40 2.88 -13.10 -4.43
CA GLU A 40 1.93 -13.14 -5.55
C GLU A 40 0.46 -13.01 -5.11
N PRO A 41 -0.02 -13.71 -4.06
CA PRO A 41 -1.39 -13.55 -3.58
C PRO A 41 -1.70 -12.12 -3.12
N VAL A 42 -0.74 -11.48 -2.43
CA VAL A 42 -0.89 -10.10 -1.93
C VAL A 42 -0.90 -9.11 -3.09
N GLN A 43 -0.03 -9.31 -4.07
CA GLN A 43 0.03 -8.48 -5.27
C GLN A 43 -1.23 -8.58 -6.12
N ASN A 44 -1.81 -9.78 -6.25
CA ASN A 44 -3.09 -9.98 -6.91
C ASN A 44 -4.22 -9.24 -6.18
N TYR A 45 -4.22 -9.29 -4.85
CA TYR A 45 -5.19 -8.54 -4.04
C TYR A 45 -5.05 -7.02 -4.18
N LEU A 46 -3.82 -6.48 -4.13
CA LEU A 46 -3.57 -5.05 -4.31
C LEU A 46 -3.99 -4.56 -5.69
N LYS A 47 -3.71 -5.33 -6.76
CA LYS A 47 -4.15 -5.01 -8.14
C LYS A 47 -5.67 -5.06 -8.28
N TYR A 48 -6.32 -6.02 -7.62
CA TYR A 48 -7.78 -6.11 -7.56
C TYR A 48 -8.37 -4.86 -6.89
N LEU A 49 -7.85 -4.46 -5.73
CA LEU A 49 -8.28 -3.24 -5.04
C LEU A 49 -8.06 -2.01 -5.92
N TYR A 50 -6.90 -1.88 -6.56
CA TYR A 50 -6.63 -0.73 -7.42
C TYR A 50 -7.65 -0.63 -8.56
N SER A 51 -7.85 -1.72 -9.30
CA SER A 51 -8.83 -1.78 -10.38
C SER A 51 -10.25 -1.48 -9.91
N LYS A 52 -10.62 -1.96 -8.71
CA LYS A 52 -11.96 -1.74 -8.13
C LYS A 52 -12.20 -0.28 -7.78
N TYR A 53 -11.27 0.36 -7.07
CA TYR A 53 -11.47 1.72 -6.57
C TYR A 53 -11.13 2.79 -7.61
N ALA A 54 -10.15 2.57 -8.48
CA ALA A 54 -9.79 3.52 -9.54
C ALA A 54 -10.94 3.76 -10.55
N ASN A 55 -11.80 2.77 -10.78
CA ASN A 55 -12.89 2.85 -11.76
C ASN A 55 -14.26 3.24 -11.14
N HIS A 56 -14.38 3.37 -9.82
CA HIS A 56 -15.66 3.59 -9.15
C HIS A 56 -15.64 4.83 -8.25
N THR A 57 -16.12 5.96 -8.76
CA THR A 57 -16.17 7.25 -8.03
C THR A 57 -16.90 7.14 -6.68
N ALA A 58 -17.99 6.35 -6.60
CA ALA A 58 -18.73 6.14 -5.36
C ALA A 58 -17.96 5.36 -4.28
N LEU A 59 -16.93 4.60 -4.68
CA LEU A 59 -16.00 3.96 -3.74
C LEU A 59 -14.86 4.90 -3.38
N GLN A 60 -14.39 5.71 -4.33
CA GLN A 60 -13.36 6.73 -4.07
C GLN A 60 -13.83 7.75 -3.03
N SER A 61 -15.11 8.15 -3.08
CA SER A 61 -15.68 9.09 -2.10
C SER A 61 -15.71 8.56 -0.67
N LYS A 62 -15.47 7.25 -0.46
CA LYS A 62 -15.38 6.62 0.86
C LYS A 62 -13.93 6.57 1.40
N LEU A 63 -12.96 6.99 0.58
CA LEU A 63 -11.57 7.06 1.00
C LEU A 63 -11.33 8.35 1.79
N HIS A 64 -10.60 8.24 2.90
CA HIS A 64 -10.22 9.40 3.71
C HIS A 64 -9.23 10.32 2.99
N SER A 65 -8.48 9.76 2.04
CA SER A 65 -7.44 10.47 1.30
C SER A 65 -7.40 10.01 -0.14
N GLY A 66 -7.34 10.96 -1.08
CA GLY A 66 -7.07 10.66 -2.49
C GLY A 66 -5.69 10.00 -2.69
N ARG A 67 -4.77 10.16 -1.73
CA ARG A 67 -3.45 9.52 -1.75
C ARG A 67 -3.51 8.01 -1.53
N SER A 68 -4.60 7.47 -0.97
CA SER A 68 -4.78 6.02 -0.82
C SER A 68 -4.67 5.28 -2.15
N LEU A 69 -5.18 5.84 -3.24
CA LEU A 69 -5.06 5.25 -4.57
C LEU A 69 -3.66 5.38 -5.14
N TYR A 70 -3.00 6.52 -4.91
CA TYR A 70 -1.61 6.72 -5.32
C TYR A 70 -0.69 5.68 -4.67
N TYR A 71 -0.75 5.53 -3.35
CA TYR A 71 0.08 4.54 -2.65
C TYR A 71 -0.27 3.10 -3.06
N LEU A 72 -1.56 2.81 -3.28
CA LEU A 72 -1.97 1.50 -3.79
C LEU A 72 -1.45 1.20 -5.20
N GLN A 73 -1.42 2.22 -6.07
CA GLN A 73 -0.82 2.12 -7.39
C GLN A 73 0.68 1.80 -7.28
N CYS A 74 1.42 2.55 -6.47
CA CYS A 74 2.84 2.33 -6.25
C CYS A 74 3.14 0.93 -5.70
N LEU A 75 2.30 0.41 -4.81
CA LEU A 75 2.44 -0.94 -4.23
C LEU A 75 2.10 -2.08 -5.20
N SER A 76 1.29 -1.82 -6.24
CA SER A 76 0.79 -2.83 -7.18
C SER A 76 1.46 -2.80 -8.56
N ASP A 77 2.15 -1.70 -8.91
CA ASP A 77 2.88 -1.56 -10.17
C ASP A 77 4.14 -2.44 -10.18
N PRO A 78 4.22 -3.44 -11.09
CA PRO A 78 5.37 -4.34 -11.15
C PRO A 78 6.70 -3.63 -11.42
N ASN A 79 6.68 -2.46 -12.06
CA ASN A 79 7.88 -1.72 -12.45
C ASN A 79 8.49 -0.94 -11.29
N SER A 80 7.66 -0.41 -10.38
CA SER A 80 8.11 0.49 -9.32
C SER A 80 7.92 -0.05 -7.90
N ARG A 81 7.15 -1.13 -7.69
CA ARG A 81 6.80 -1.62 -6.35
C ARG A 81 8.00 -1.95 -5.46
N LYS A 82 9.09 -2.49 -6.04
CA LYS A 82 10.29 -2.84 -5.27
C LYS A 82 11.00 -1.59 -4.77
N ASP A 83 11.21 -0.61 -5.64
CA ASP A 83 11.85 0.66 -5.30
C ASP A 83 10.98 1.44 -4.30
N PHE A 84 9.66 1.45 -4.52
CA PHE A 84 8.72 2.07 -3.60
C PHE A 84 8.77 1.44 -2.20
N LEU A 85 8.83 0.10 -2.10
CA LEU A 85 8.97 -0.57 -0.80
C LEU A 85 10.28 -0.21 -0.08
N GLN A 86 11.39 -0.04 -0.82
CA GLN A 86 12.66 0.40 -0.25
C GLN A 86 12.61 1.85 0.23
N ILE A 87 11.96 2.74 -0.51
CA ILE A 87 11.80 4.13 -0.13
C ILE A 87 10.86 4.23 1.08
N ALA A 88 9.71 3.56 1.03
CA ALA A 88 8.69 3.61 2.07
C ALA A 88 9.12 2.92 3.38
N SER A 89 10.08 1.99 3.35
CA SER A 89 10.67 1.42 4.56
C SER A 89 11.64 2.38 5.27
N ASN A 90 12.06 3.46 4.62
CA ASN A 90 12.91 4.47 5.23
C ASN A 90 12.10 5.39 6.16
N PRO A 91 12.54 5.66 7.40
CA PRO A 91 11.85 6.57 8.32
C PRO A 91 11.64 7.99 7.77
N SER A 92 12.49 8.47 6.86
CA SER A 92 12.33 9.79 6.22
C SER A 92 11.07 9.90 5.35
N PHE A 93 10.53 8.77 4.88
CA PHE A 93 9.31 8.72 4.07
C PHE A 93 8.10 9.30 4.79
N ILE A 94 8.04 9.25 6.13
CA ILE A 94 6.89 9.78 6.89
C ILE A 94 6.67 11.29 6.72
N ASN A 95 7.67 12.01 6.18
CA ASN A 95 7.65 13.46 5.97
C ASN A 95 7.38 13.85 4.50
N THR A 96 7.01 12.89 3.63
CA THR A 96 6.74 13.17 2.20
C THR A 96 5.28 13.53 1.91
N ASP A 97 4.46 13.71 2.95
CA ASP A 97 3.08 14.17 2.84
C ASP A 97 2.96 15.69 2.75
#